data_AF-A0A378QMC7-F1
#
_entry.id   AF-A0A378QMC7-F1
#
_cell.length_a   1.000
_cell.length_b   1.000
_cell.length_c   1.000
_cell.angle_alpha   90.00
_cell.angle_beta   90.00
_cell.angle_gamma   90.00
#
_symmetry.space_group_name_H-M   'P 1'
#
loop_
_entity.id
_entity.type
_entity.pdbx_description
1 polymer ?
#
loop_
_entity_poly.entity_id
_entity_poly.type
_entity_poly.pdbx_seq_one_letter_code
_entity_poly.pdbx_strand_id
1 'polypeptide(L)'
;MSIRYDYKYEIPPQKIDLPCDKNAGHGDHWAILTNNIADDVPDWLQAMLETATLPTGLTVGRTDHKTLLLGQDTPCHIKQILTMDNGKPTAFINAYPAVHSPYGVNCQIERVVRCERTADAILRLRTTDGTTIYAFDQLYTINRHEYKTPKNYFANFSAWAYNIEPSNKDETLLVKNPKAILYHRAFNDIVTDNGGIVPDDIDEQIKTWTPKDGDENTPLAPVEINFGESCIYLFGDTFGQEDEAWCQGQVLGISHTEFFGVPITLFDVAILREPNAEAFVVRVAAVSNEQNSQIQVQDYIQANIWLQVAIYAENQQAL
;
A
#
# COMPACT_ATOMS: atom_id res chain seq x y z
N MET A 1 35.87 25.06 -1.65
CA MET A 1 34.71 24.15 -1.72
C MET A 1 33.45 24.98 -1.54
N SER A 2 32.61 25.06 -2.57
CA SER A 2 31.29 25.68 -2.48
C SER A 2 30.27 24.56 -2.33
N ILE A 3 29.65 24.46 -1.17
CA ILE A 3 28.52 23.54 -0.95
C ILE A 3 27.32 24.22 -1.63
N ARG A 4 26.97 23.75 -2.83
CA ARG A 4 25.70 24.12 -3.47
C ARG A 4 24.60 23.38 -2.70
N TYR A 5 23.87 24.11 -1.86
CA TYR A 5 22.57 23.66 -1.38
C TYR A 5 21.57 23.86 -2.52
N ASP A 6 21.20 22.78 -3.21
CA ASP A 6 20.02 22.78 -4.06
C ASP A 6 18.78 22.73 -3.16
N TYR A 7 18.31 23.91 -2.75
CA TYR A 7 17.06 24.03 -2.02
C TYR A 7 15.90 23.71 -2.97
N LYS A 8 15.32 22.51 -2.85
CA LYS A 8 14.06 22.18 -3.52
C LYS A 8 12.91 22.79 -2.72
N TYR A 9 12.09 23.61 -3.37
CA TYR A 9 10.94 24.24 -2.73
C TYR A 9 9.85 23.20 -2.45
N GLU A 10 9.71 22.81 -1.19
CA GLU A 10 8.70 21.85 -0.72
C GLU A 10 7.29 22.49 -0.66
N ILE A 11 6.32 21.86 -1.33
CA ILE A 11 4.91 22.26 -1.33
C ILE A 11 4.01 21.11 -0.85
N PRO A 12 2.76 21.35 -0.41
CA PRO A 12 1.82 20.26 -0.19
C PRO A 12 1.60 19.43 -1.48
N PRO A 13 1.51 18.09 -1.39
CA PRO A 13 1.24 17.25 -2.55
C PRO A 13 -0.14 17.51 -3.14
N GLN A 14 -0.29 17.19 -4.44
CA GLN A 14 -1.59 17.28 -5.11
C GLN A 14 -2.59 16.36 -4.41
N LYS A 15 -3.80 16.88 -4.18
CA LYS A 15 -4.91 16.12 -3.59
C LYS A 15 -5.95 15.84 -4.66
N ILE A 16 -6.43 14.59 -4.68
CA ILE A 16 -7.56 14.15 -5.48
C ILE A 16 -8.64 13.68 -4.52
N ASP A 17 -9.81 14.30 -4.61
CA ASP A 17 -10.95 13.94 -3.77
C ASP A 17 -11.76 12.82 -4.45
N LEU A 18 -11.92 11.71 -3.75
CA LEU A 18 -12.81 10.61 -4.12
C LEU A 18 -14.21 10.88 -3.56
N PRO A 19 -15.26 10.70 -4.38
CA PRO A 19 -16.59 10.46 -3.86
C PRO A 19 -16.55 9.27 -2.89
N CYS A 20 -17.15 9.40 -1.72
CA CYS A 20 -16.97 8.38 -0.66
C CYS A 20 -17.69 7.06 -0.95
N ASP A 21 -18.52 7.00 -1.98
CA ASP A 21 -19.09 5.79 -2.60
C ASP A 21 -18.18 5.15 -3.66
N LYS A 22 -17.06 5.81 -3.98
CA LYS A 22 -15.99 5.36 -4.90
C LYS A 22 -14.67 5.08 -4.20
N ASN A 23 -14.51 5.49 -2.95
CA ASN A 23 -13.57 4.86 -2.05
C ASN A 23 -14.11 3.44 -1.87
N ALA A 24 -13.38 2.40 -2.32
CA ALA A 24 -13.72 1.06 -1.84
C ALA A 24 -13.82 1.18 -0.31
N GLY A 25 -14.93 0.73 0.27
CA GLY A 25 -15.12 0.95 1.69
C GLY A 25 -13.93 0.28 2.37
N HIS A 26 -12.97 1.02 2.92
CA HIS A 26 -11.83 0.35 3.57
C HIS A 26 -12.28 -0.46 4.80
N GLY A 27 -13.54 -0.28 5.23
CA GLY A 27 -14.25 -1.20 6.12
C GLY A 27 -14.64 -2.55 5.50
N ASP A 28 -14.78 -2.67 4.18
CA ASP A 28 -15.03 -3.94 3.50
C ASP A 28 -13.86 -4.92 3.70
N HIS A 29 -12.64 -4.41 3.97
CA HIS A 29 -11.48 -5.24 4.31
C HIS A 29 -11.63 -5.98 5.64
N TRP A 30 -12.62 -5.66 6.48
CA TRP A 30 -12.98 -6.50 7.62
C TRP A 30 -13.36 -7.92 7.20
N ALA A 31 -13.82 -8.12 5.96
CA ALA A 31 -14.12 -9.43 5.38
C ALA A 31 -12.89 -10.35 5.28
N ILE A 32 -11.67 -9.80 5.36
CA ILE A 32 -10.43 -10.60 5.45
C ILE A 32 -10.39 -11.37 6.77
N LEU A 33 -10.92 -10.78 7.84
CA LEU A 33 -10.76 -11.24 9.22
C LEU A 33 -11.98 -12.00 9.74
N THR A 34 -13.17 -11.70 9.23
CA THR A 34 -14.41 -12.33 9.67
C THR A 34 -15.48 -12.38 8.59
N ASN A 35 -16.34 -13.41 8.67
CA ASN A 35 -17.58 -13.52 7.91
C ASN A 35 -18.79 -12.87 8.63
N ASN A 36 -18.64 -12.43 9.88
CA ASN A 36 -19.70 -11.85 10.70
C ASN A 36 -19.39 -10.40 11.13
N ILE A 37 -19.11 -9.56 10.14
CA ILE A 37 -18.69 -8.15 10.33
C ILE A 37 -19.65 -7.37 11.24
N ALA A 38 -20.95 -7.60 11.14
CA ALA A 38 -21.97 -6.84 11.88
C ALA A 38 -21.93 -7.06 13.40
N ASP A 39 -21.43 -8.22 13.85
CA ASP A 39 -21.34 -8.55 15.27
C ASP A 39 -19.88 -8.41 15.76
N ASP A 40 -18.91 -8.99 15.02
CA ASP A 40 -17.53 -9.09 15.48
C ASP A 40 -16.81 -7.74 15.51
N VAL A 41 -16.99 -6.90 14.47
CA VAL A 41 -16.25 -5.63 14.37
C VAL A 41 -16.67 -4.65 15.46
N PRO A 42 -17.96 -4.42 15.76
CA PRO A 42 -18.35 -3.61 16.91
C PRO A 42 -17.74 -4.08 18.23
N ASP A 43 -17.72 -5.39 18.49
CA ASP A 43 -17.13 -5.97 19.70
C ASP A 43 -15.62 -5.72 19.77
N TRP A 44 -14.91 -5.90 18.65
CA TRP A 44 -13.47 -5.60 18.57
C TRP A 44 -13.17 -4.11 18.75
N LEU A 45 -13.98 -3.23 18.16
CA LEU A 45 -13.87 -1.77 18.34
C LEU A 45 -14.14 -1.33 19.78
N GLN A 46 -14.99 -2.05 20.51
CA GLN A 46 -15.17 -1.81 21.94
C GLN A 46 -13.97 -2.32 22.74
N ALA A 47 -13.53 -3.56 22.47
CA ALA A 47 -12.43 -4.19 23.17
C ALA A 47 -11.08 -3.47 22.96
N MET A 48 -10.84 -2.87 21.79
CA MET A 48 -9.60 -2.14 21.52
C MET A 48 -9.40 -0.95 22.47
N LEU A 49 -10.49 -0.35 22.99
CA LEU A 49 -10.42 0.86 23.84
C LEU A 49 -9.65 0.62 25.15
N GLU A 50 -9.65 -0.62 25.65
CA GLU A 50 -8.93 -1.01 26.87
C GLU A 50 -7.40 -0.95 26.71
N THR A 51 -6.90 -1.03 25.47
CA THR A 51 -5.46 -1.05 25.15
C THR A 51 -5.07 0.04 24.15
N ALA A 52 -5.98 0.98 23.89
CA ALA A 52 -5.82 1.99 22.86
C ALA A 52 -4.63 2.92 23.17
N THR A 53 -3.81 3.14 22.16
CA THR A 53 -2.70 4.11 22.17
C THR A 53 -2.99 5.26 21.22
N LEU A 54 -2.26 6.36 21.37
CA LEU A 54 -2.27 7.49 20.45
C LEU A 54 -1.08 7.34 19.50
N PRO A 55 -1.29 6.98 18.23
CA PRO A 55 -0.19 6.85 17.28
C PRO A 55 0.55 8.17 17.13
N THR A 56 1.88 8.11 17.04
CA THR A 56 2.71 9.28 16.81
C THR A 56 2.93 9.46 15.31
N GLY A 57 2.46 10.59 14.78
CA GLY A 57 2.68 10.97 13.39
C GLY A 57 4.02 11.67 13.16
N LEU A 58 4.13 12.41 12.05
CA LEU A 58 5.31 13.19 11.69
C LEU A 58 5.62 14.35 12.65
N THR A 59 4.60 14.89 13.33
CA THR A 59 4.75 15.99 14.28
C THR A 59 4.16 15.60 15.63
N VAL A 60 4.99 15.64 16.68
CA VAL A 60 4.57 15.39 18.07
C VAL A 60 3.85 16.62 18.62
N GLY A 61 2.67 16.44 19.21
CA GLY A 61 2.04 17.47 20.06
C GLY A 61 1.12 18.48 19.35
N ARG A 62 0.63 18.19 18.14
CA ARG A 62 -0.46 18.98 17.56
C ARG A 62 -1.77 18.70 18.29
N THR A 63 -2.31 19.73 18.96
CA THR A 63 -3.57 19.66 19.72
C THR A 63 -4.75 20.26 18.95
N ASP A 64 -4.55 20.69 17.70
CA ASP A 64 -5.54 21.39 16.86
C ASP A 64 -6.35 20.45 15.96
N HIS A 65 -6.20 19.13 16.11
CA HIS A 65 -6.91 18.17 15.28
C HIS A 65 -8.39 18.07 15.69
N LYS A 66 -9.28 18.31 14.72
CA LYS A 66 -10.73 17.98 14.80
C LYS A 66 -11.01 16.48 14.81
N THR A 67 -9.97 15.66 14.77
CA THR A 67 -10.02 14.21 14.65
C THR A 67 -9.03 13.57 15.60
N LEU A 68 -9.42 12.48 16.26
CA LEU A 68 -8.57 11.63 17.08
C LEU A 68 -8.33 10.32 16.34
N LEU A 69 -7.07 9.90 16.26
CA LEU A 69 -6.70 8.56 15.78
C LEU A 69 -6.29 7.72 16.99
N LEU A 70 -6.99 6.62 17.21
CA LEU A 70 -6.64 5.58 18.16
C LEU A 70 -5.95 4.43 17.41
N GLY A 71 -4.99 3.79 18.05
CA GLY A 71 -4.32 2.58 17.57
C GLY A 71 -4.05 1.60 18.71
N GLN A 72 -3.23 0.58 18.46
CA GLN A 72 -2.68 -0.31 19.49
C GLN A 72 -1.24 -0.67 19.07
N ASP A 73 -0.45 -1.16 20.02
CA ASP A 73 0.97 -1.48 19.82
C ASP A 73 1.19 -2.99 19.54
N THR A 74 0.23 -3.63 18.87
CA THR A 74 0.29 -5.04 18.46
C THR A 74 0.60 -5.19 16.97
N PRO A 75 1.25 -6.28 16.52
CA PRO A 75 1.62 -6.46 15.11
C PRO A 75 0.44 -6.34 14.15
N CYS A 76 -0.72 -6.88 14.51
CA CYS A 76 -2.00 -6.64 13.86
C CYS A 76 -2.89 -5.90 14.85
N HIS A 77 -3.51 -4.80 14.43
CA HIS A 77 -4.28 -3.93 15.33
C HIS A 77 -5.37 -3.17 14.58
N ILE A 78 -6.23 -2.49 15.33
CA ILE A 78 -7.24 -1.59 14.76
C ILE A 78 -6.74 -0.15 14.82
N LYS A 79 -6.98 0.59 13.74
CA LYS A 79 -7.00 2.06 13.78
C LYS A 79 -8.44 2.55 13.80
N GLN A 80 -8.76 3.45 14.72
CA GLN A 80 -10.09 4.04 14.84
C GLN A 80 -10.01 5.56 14.83
N ILE A 81 -10.86 6.19 14.02
CA ILE A 81 -10.91 7.63 13.83
C ILE A 81 -12.21 8.17 14.43
N LEU A 82 -12.08 9.14 15.34
CA LEU A 82 -13.19 9.81 15.99
C LEU A 82 -13.14 11.33 15.72
N THR A 83 -14.30 11.97 15.62
CA THR A 83 -14.42 13.44 15.61
C THR A 83 -14.18 13.96 17.02
N MET A 84 -13.47 15.09 17.14
CA MET A 84 -13.21 15.79 18.40
C MET A 84 -13.92 17.14 18.44
N ASP A 85 -14.63 17.42 19.53
CA ASP A 85 -15.13 18.75 19.87
C ASP A 85 -14.76 19.09 21.32
N ASN A 86 -14.16 20.27 21.53
CA ASN A 86 -13.69 20.73 22.84
C ASN A 86 -12.90 19.69 23.64
N GLY A 87 -12.01 18.96 22.95
CA GLY A 87 -11.14 17.94 23.56
C GLY A 87 -11.84 16.62 23.91
N LYS A 88 -13.08 16.41 23.45
CA LYS A 88 -13.84 15.17 23.68
C LYS A 88 -14.21 14.49 22.36
N PRO A 89 -14.13 13.15 22.27
CA PRO A 89 -14.67 12.42 21.14
C PRO A 89 -16.19 12.59 21.07
N THR A 90 -16.73 12.90 19.88
CA THR A 90 -18.17 13.14 19.69
C THR A 90 -18.84 12.20 18.70
N ALA A 91 -18.11 11.68 17.72
CA ALA A 91 -18.67 10.78 16.71
C ALA A 91 -17.61 9.85 16.13
N PHE A 92 -18.01 8.62 15.80
CA PHE A 92 -17.21 7.72 14.99
C PHE A 92 -17.14 8.21 13.54
N ILE A 93 -15.95 8.14 12.94
CA ILE A 93 -15.72 8.47 11.52
C ILE A 93 -15.47 7.19 10.72
N ASN A 94 -14.42 6.45 11.06
CA ASN A 94 -13.98 5.27 10.32
C ASN A 94 -13.09 4.39 11.21
N ALA A 95 -12.96 3.11 10.86
CA ALA A 95 -11.98 2.21 11.44
C ALA A 95 -11.58 1.12 10.44
N TYR A 96 -10.34 0.65 10.57
CA TYR A 96 -9.77 -0.34 9.68
C TYR A 96 -8.71 -1.19 10.39
N PRO A 97 -8.48 -2.44 9.94
CA PRO A 97 -7.39 -3.25 10.44
C PRO A 97 -6.07 -2.78 9.84
N ALA A 98 -5.00 -2.81 10.64
CA ALA A 98 -3.68 -2.37 10.25
C ALA A 98 -2.62 -3.39 10.67
N VAL A 99 -1.53 -3.44 9.89
CA VAL A 99 -0.37 -4.28 10.17
C VAL A 99 0.84 -3.39 10.42
N HIS A 100 1.57 -3.64 11.49
CA HIS A 100 2.83 -2.98 11.75
C HIS A 100 3.96 -3.68 11.00
N SER A 101 4.69 -2.95 10.18
CA SER A 101 5.87 -3.45 9.46
C SER A 101 7.15 -2.74 9.89
N PRO A 102 8.23 -3.48 10.19
CA PRO A 102 9.55 -2.90 10.41
C PRO A 102 10.26 -2.55 9.10
N TYR A 103 9.73 -2.99 7.96
CA TYR A 103 10.34 -2.80 6.65
C TYR A 103 9.78 -1.56 5.97
N GLY A 104 10.65 -0.82 5.30
CA GLY A 104 10.30 0.38 4.59
C GLY A 104 11.35 0.76 3.57
N VAL A 105 10.97 1.67 2.68
CA VAL A 105 11.85 2.22 1.64
C VAL A 105 11.75 3.73 1.62
N ASN A 106 12.79 4.38 1.08
CA ASN A 106 12.77 5.82 0.84
C ASN A 106 11.91 6.14 -0.37
N CYS A 107 10.95 7.04 -0.21
CA CYS A 107 10.04 7.45 -1.26
C CYS A 107 9.62 8.92 -1.14
N GLN A 108 9.04 9.45 -2.20
CA GLN A 108 8.40 10.76 -2.23
C GLN A 108 6.90 10.60 -2.39
N ILE A 109 6.13 11.39 -1.64
CA ILE A 109 4.68 11.49 -1.85
C ILE A 109 4.43 12.38 -3.06
N GLU A 110 3.83 11.85 -4.10
CA GLU A 110 3.53 12.60 -5.31
C GLU A 110 2.11 13.13 -5.32
N ARG A 111 1.19 12.28 -4.83
CA ARG A 111 -0.23 12.57 -4.83
C ARG A 111 -0.91 11.86 -3.67
N VAL A 112 -1.96 12.50 -3.16
CA VAL A 112 -2.84 11.97 -2.13
C VAL A 112 -4.24 11.82 -2.73
N VAL A 113 -4.75 10.60 -2.79
CA VAL A 113 -6.12 10.28 -3.20
C VAL A 113 -6.92 10.04 -1.91
N ARG A 114 -7.98 10.80 -1.64
CA ARG A 114 -8.62 10.83 -0.31
C ARG A 114 -10.14 10.93 -0.36
N CYS A 115 -10.83 10.49 0.69
CA CYS A 115 -12.19 10.95 1.00
C CYS A 115 -12.14 11.78 2.31
N GLU A 116 -12.54 13.06 2.22
CA GLU A 116 -12.52 13.95 3.40
C GLU A 116 -13.47 13.48 4.51
N ARG A 117 -14.58 12.81 4.16
CA ARG A 117 -15.58 12.37 5.13
C ARG A 117 -15.10 11.19 5.98
N THR A 118 -14.37 10.24 5.41
CA THR A 118 -13.82 9.06 6.09
C THR A 118 -12.44 9.29 6.67
N ALA A 119 -11.83 10.44 6.36
CA ALA A 119 -10.52 10.87 6.86
C ALA A 119 -9.40 9.85 6.62
N ASP A 120 -9.49 9.13 5.50
CA ASP A 120 -8.52 8.16 4.98
C ASP A 120 -8.00 8.59 3.60
N ALA A 121 -6.90 7.98 3.17
CA ALA A 121 -6.27 8.26 1.89
C ALA A 121 -5.39 7.11 1.40
N ILE A 122 -5.25 7.05 0.08
CA ILE A 122 -4.24 6.29 -0.65
C ILE A 122 -3.13 7.27 -1.06
N LEU A 123 -1.88 6.92 -0.80
CA LEU A 123 -0.72 7.68 -1.25
C LEU A 123 -0.19 7.08 -2.54
N ARG A 124 0.05 7.95 -3.54
CA ARG A 124 0.92 7.62 -4.67
C ARG A 124 2.35 8.02 -4.30
N LEU A 125 3.19 7.01 -4.14
CA LEU A 125 4.57 7.12 -3.70
C LEU A 125 5.49 6.81 -4.87
N ARG A 126 6.61 7.53 -4.96
CA ARG A 126 7.70 7.22 -5.89
C ARG A 126 8.96 6.90 -5.12
N THR A 127 9.49 5.69 -5.28
CA THR A 127 10.76 5.25 -4.70
C THR A 127 11.94 5.91 -5.41
N THR A 128 13.14 5.81 -4.82
CA THR A 128 14.36 6.41 -5.38
C THR A 128 14.80 5.84 -6.72
N ASP A 129 14.44 4.59 -7.01
CA ASP A 129 14.65 3.92 -8.30
C ASP A 129 13.53 4.21 -9.32
N GLY A 130 12.53 5.02 -8.96
CA GLY A 130 11.47 5.47 -9.86
C GLY A 130 10.21 4.62 -9.85
N THR A 131 10.16 3.53 -9.07
CA THR A 131 8.95 2.71 -8.95
C THR A 131 7.80 3.49 -8.32
N THR A 132 6.61 3.35 -8.92
CA THR A 132 5.38 3.91 -8.37
C THR A 132 4.69 2.88 -7.49
N ILE A 133 4.34 3.27 -6.27
CA ILE A 133 3.61 2.43 -5.31
C ILE A 133 2.36 3.19 -4.87
N TYR A 134 1.23 2.50 -4.83
CA TYR A 134 -0.02 3.02 -4.26
C TYR A 134 -0.31 2.25 -2.99
N ALA A 135 -0.50 2.94 -1.86
CA ALA A 135 -0.74 2.26 -0.59
C ALA A 135 -1.66 3.08 0.32
N PHE A 136 -2.50 2.37 1.07
CA PHE A 136 -3.39 2.94 2.07
C PHE A 136 -2.61 3.53 3.25
N ASP A 137 -2.79 4.81 3.55
CA ASP A 137 -2.06 5.50 4.61
C ASP A 137 -2.72 5.34 5.98
N GLN A 138 -2.11 4.49 6.80
CA GLN A 138 -2.55 4.17 8.15
C GLN A 138 -2.54 5.39 9.11
N LEU A 139 -1.80 6.45 8.77
CA LEU A 139 -1.60 7.62 9.61
C LEU A 139 -2.10 8.92 8.97
N TYR A 140 -2.84 8.83 7.87
CA TYR A 140 -3.30 9.98 7.09
C TYR A 140 -3.97 11.04 7.95
N THR A 141 -4.86 10.61 8.85
CA THR A 141 -5.66 11.48 9.70
C THR A 141 -4.80 12.46 10.52
N ILE A 142 -3.62 12.04 10.97
CA ILE A 142 -2.71 12.86 11.78
C ILE A 142 -1.58 13.47 10.97
N ASN A 143 -1.16 12.83 9.87
CA ASN A 143 -0.03 13.28 9.06
C ASN A 143 -0.39 14.22 7.90
N ARG A 144 -1.64 14.26 7.44
CA ARG A 144 -2.08 14.98 6.21
C ARG A 144 -1.65 16.44 6.07
N HIS A 145 -1.36 17.13 7.18
CA HIS A 145 -0.94 18.53 7.18
C HIS A 145 0.59 18.71 7.07
N GLU A 146 1.35 17.64 7.32
CA GLU A 146 2.81 17.59 7.31
C GLU A 146 3.38 17.06 5.99
N TYR A 147 2.52 16.48 5.13
CA TYR A 147 2.94 15.99 3.82
C TYR A 147 3.39 17.12 2.90
N LYS A 148 4.57 16.91 2.30
CA LYS A 148 5.25 17.80 1.38
C LYS A 148 5.80 17.02 0.19
N THR A 149 5.99 17.72 -0.91
CA THR A 149 6.59 17.21 -2.14
C THR A 149 7.38 18.34 -2.83
N PRO A 150 8.57 18.06 -3.40
CA PRO A 150 9.33 16.83 -3.22
C PRO A 150 9.97 16.80 -1.82
N LYS A 151 9.62 15.81 -1.01
CA LYS A 151 10.30 15.49 0.26
C LYS A 151 10.47 13.99 0.32
N ASN A 152 11.67 13.55 0.72
CA ASN A 152 11.93 12.13 0.94
C ASN A 152 11.37 11.73 2.32
N TYR A 153 10.71 10.59 2.35
CA TYR A 153 10.19 9.94 3.54
C TYR A 153 10.68 8.50 3.57
N PHE A 154 11.05 8.02 4.76
CA PHE A 154 11.12 6.60 5.00
C PHE A 154 9.70 6.10 5.31
N ALA A 155 9.17 5.26 4.44
CA ALA A 155 7.79 4.77 4.51
C ALA A 155 7.78 3.26 4.75
N ASN A 156 7.09 2.83 5.81
CA ASN A 156 6.99 1.43 6.20
C ASN A 156 5.80 0.76 5.52
N PHE A 157 6.02 -0.38 4.88
CA PHE A 157 5.01 -1.06 4.07
C PHE A 157 4.56 -2.38 4.68
N SER A 158 3.25 -2.56 4.73
CA SER A 158 2.59 -3.75 5.24
C SER A 158 1.39 -4.08 4.38
N ALA A 159 0.81 -5.27 4.51
CA ALA A 159 -0.41 -5.59 3.79
C ALA A 159 -1.28 -6.61 4.52
N TRP A 160 -2.57 -6.60 4.21
CA TRP A 160 -3.47 -7.72 4.50
C TRP A 160 -3.65 -8.57 3.26
N ALA A 161 -3.49 -9.88 3.36
CA ALA A 161 -3.74 -10.80 2.26
C ALA A 161 -5.20 -11.29 2.28
N TYR A 162 -5.90 -11.12 1.16
CA TYR A 162 -7.16 -11.82 0.90
C TYR A 162 -6.91 -13.32 0.68
N ASN A 163 -5.79 -13.63 0.03
CA ASN A 163 -5.27 -14.97 -0.12
C ASN A 163 -3.74 -14.91 -0.25
N ILE A 164 -3.08 -15.98 0.16
CA ILE A 164 -1.65 -16.19 -0.03
C ILE A 164 -1.41 -17.67 -0.27
N GLU A 165 -0.70 -17.97 -1.35
CA GLU A 165 -0.49 -19.35 -1.81
C GLU A 165 0.97 -19.53 -2.23
N PRO A 166 1.55 -20.74 -2.04
CA PRO A 166 2.83 -21.05 -2.66
C PRO A 166 2.76 -20.83 -4.18
N SER A 167 3.80 -20.25 -4.75
CA SER A 167 3.99 -20.14 -6.19
C SER A 167 5.30 -20.79 -6.60
N ASN A 168 5.40 -21.23 -7.85
CA ASN A 168 6.68 -21.70 -8.37
C ASN A 168 7.46 -20.49 -8.91
N LYS A 169 8.77 -20.46 -8.63
CA LYS A 169 9.70 -19.54 -9.29
C LYS A 169 9.56 -19.67 -10.80
N ASP A 170 9.44 -20.87 -11.35
CA ASP A 170 9.35 -21.09 -12.79
C ASP A 170 7.91 -20.96 -13.34
N GLU A 171 6.95 -20.50 -12.52
CA GLU A 171 5.56 -20.36 -12.94
C GLU A 171 5.42 -19.19 -13.91
N THR A 172 4.72 -19.41 -15.02
CA THR A 172 4.35 -18.37 -15.98
C THR A 172 2.86 -18.05 -15.81
N LEU A 173 2.55 -16.85 -15.33
CA LEU A 173 1.19 -16.34 -15.34
C LEU A 173 0.84 -15.88 -16.75
N LEU A 174 -0.17 -16.52 -17.32
CA LEU A 174 -0.76 -16.11 -18.58
C LEU A 174 -1.70 -14.94 -18.32
N VAL A 175 -1.18 -13.70 -18.38
CA VAL A 175 -2.04 -12.51 -18.28
C VAL A 175 -2.98 -12.48 -19.48
N LYS A 176 -4.27 -12.71 -19.24
CA LYS A 176 -5.32 -12.68 -20.27
C LYS A 176 -6.15 -11.40 -20.27
N ASN A 177 -6.02 -10.52 -19.27
CA ASN A 177 -6.78 -9.28 -19.19
C ASN A 177 -6.28 -8.30 -20.27
N PRO A 178 -7.09 -8.00 -21.30
CA PRO A 178 -6.72 -7.12 -22.40
C PRO A 178 -6.27 -5.73 -21.95
N LYS A 179 -6.89 -5.18 -20.90
CA LYS A 179 -6.59 -3.84 -20.40
C LYS A 179 -5.26 -3.81 -19.66
N ALA A 180 -4.99 -4.82 -18.82
CA ALA A 180 -3.72 -4.94 -18.12
C ALA A 180 -2.55 -5.17 -19.09
N ILE A 181 -2.74 -6.00 -20.11
CA ILE A 181 -1.75 -6.23 -21.19
C ILE A 181 -1.47 -4.92 -21.92
N LEU A 182 -2.51 -4.16 -22.26
CA LEU A 182 -2.40 -2.89 -22.97
C LEU A 182 -1.70 -1.84 -22.11
N TYR A 183 -2.09 -1.72 -20.84
CA TYR A 183 -1.48 -0.78 -19.91
C TYR A 183 0.01 -1.08 -19.71
N HIS A 184 0.36 -2.35 -19.46
CA HIS A 184 1.74 -2.76 -19.23
C HIS A 184 2.62 -2.55 -20.47
N ARG A 185 2.13 -2.90 -21.66
CA ARG A 185 2.86 -2.67 -22.91
C ARG A 185 3.00 -1.19 -23.23
N ALA A 186 1.92 -0.42 -23.07
CA ALA A 186 1.95 1.03 -23.25
C ALA A 186 2.98 1.68 -22.30
N PHE A 187 2.92 1.31 -21.02
CA PHE A 187 3.85 1.79 -20.01
C PHE A 187 5.30 1.46 -20.37
N ASN A 188 5.61 0.20 -20.67
CA ASN A 188 6.98 -0.22 -20.99
C ASN A 188 7.53 0.46 -22.25
N ASP A 189 6.72 0.58 -23.29
CA ASP A 189 7.12 1.24 -24.54
C ASP A 189 7.38 2.73 -24.31
N ILE A 190 6.49 3.41 -23.60
CA ILE A 190 6.64 4.82 -23.28
C ILE A 190 7.89 5.04 -22.43
N VAL A 191 8.10 4.22 -21.39
CA VAL A 191 9.27 4.33 -20.51
C VAL A 191 10.56 4.02 -21.26
N THR A 192 10.56 3.01 -22.13
CA THR A 192 11.72 2.66 -22.98
C THR A 192 12.05 3.79 -23.96
N ASP A 193 11.04 4.36 -24.62
CA ASP A 193 11.18 5.50 -25.53
C ASP A 193 11.71 6.75 -24.83
N ASN A 194 11.41 6.89 -23.53
CA ASN A 194 11.92 7.96 -22.67
C ASN A 194 13.20 7.57 -21.91
N GLY A 195 13.93 6.55 -22.38
CA GLY A 195 15.25 6.18 -21.86
C GLY A 195 15.20 5.61 -20.43
N GLY A 196 14.12 4.94 -20.06
CA GLY A 196 13.88 4.40 -18.72
C GLY A 196 13.26 5.41 -17.75
N ILE A 197 12.97 6.64 -18.19
CA ILE A 197 12.38 7.68 -17.34
C ILE A 197 10.87 7.71 -17.58
N VAL A 198 10.08 7.55 -16.52
CA VAL A 198 8.62 7.65 -16.57
C VAL A 198 8.20 9.12 -16.80
N PRO A 199 7.54 9.46 -17.92
CA PRO A 199 7.08 10.82 -18.20
C PRO A 199 6.02 11.29 -17.21
N ASP A 200 5.95 12.61 -16.98
CA ASP A 200 4.96 13.21 -16.07
C ASP A 200 3.51 13.07 -16.58
N ASP A 201 3.32 12.90 -17.88
CA ASP A 201 2.06 12.72 -18.60
C ASP A 201 1.80 11.24 -18.98
N ILE A 202 2.45 10.29 -18.31
CA ILE A 202 2.36 8.85 -18.60
C ILE A 202 0.93 8.33 -18.76
N ASP A 203 -0.03 8.78 -17.93
CA ASP A 203 -1.43 8.34 -18.02
C ASP A 203 -2.13 8.84 -19.29
N GLU A 204 -1.76 10.04 -19.79
CA GLU A 204 -2.29 10.58 -21.04
C GLU A 204 -1.65 9.89 -22.24
N GLN A 205 -0.34 9.62 -22.16
CA GLN A 205 0.38 8.86 -23.17
C GLN A 205 -0.15 7.43 -23.26
N ILE A 206 -0.40 6.72 -22.15
CA ILE A 206 -0.96 5.37 -22.16
C ILE A 206 -2.36 5.34 -22.80
N LYS A 207 -3.21 6.33 -22.53
CA LYS A 207 -4.56 6.42 -23.14
C LYS A 207 -4.52 6.61 -24.65
N THR A 208 -3.49 7.27 -25.16
CA THR A 208 -3.32 7.58 -26.59
C THR A 208 -2.33 6.65 -27.29
N TRP A 209 -1.68 5.76 -26.52
CA TRP A 209 -0.69 4.83 -27.01
C TRP A 209 -1.33 3.78 -27.92
N THR A 210 -0.64 3.48 -29.00
CA THR A 210 -0.98 2.41 -29.94
C THR A 210 0.27 1.56 -30.18
N PRO A 211 0.12 0.23 -30.38
CA PRO A 211 1.26 -0.64 -30.65
C PRO A 211 2.03 -0.19 -31.89
N LYS A 212 3.36 -0.18 -31.79
CA LYS A 212 4.23 0.03 -32.95
C LYS A 212 4.20 -1.23 -33.82
N ASP A 213 4.03 -1.02 -35.13
CA ASP A 213 4.03 -2.02 -36.19
C ASP A 213 2.84 -3.00 -36.20
N GLY A 214 1.72 -2.53 -36.77
CA GLY A 214 0.93 -3.19 -37.84
C GLY A 214 0.55 -4.68 -37.75
N ASP A 215 0.81 -5.37 -36.66
CA ASP A 215 0.53 -6.79 -36.51
C ASP A 215 -0.84 -6.95 -35.85
N GLU A 216 -1.86 -7.06 -36.69
CA GLU A 216 -3.27 -7.24 -36.30
C GLU A 216 -3.50 -8.45 -35.37
N ASN A 217 -2.53 -9.36 -35.24
CA ASN A 217 -2.58 -10.54 -34.37
C ASN A 217 -1.77 -10.44 -33.08
N THR A 218 -1.00 -9.37 -32.87
CA THR A 218 -0.23 -9.13 -31.63
C THR A 218 -0.90 -8.24 -30.56
N PRO A 219 -2.04 -7.53 -30.75
CA PRO A 219 -2.48 -6.57 -29.72
C PRO A 219 -3.05 -7.20 -28.45
N LEU A 220 -3.27 -8.52 -28.40
CA LEU A 220 -3.95 -9.20 -27.29
C LEU A 220 -3.38 -10.59 -26.98
N ALA A 221 -2.25 -10.97 -27.58
CA ALA A 221 -1.60 -12.22 -27.25
C ALA A 221 -1.21 -12.19 -25.75
N PRO A 222 -1.65 -13.18 -24.95
CA PRO A 222 -1.29 -13.24 -23.55
C PRO A 222 0.23 -13.09 -23.38
N VAL A 223 0.64 -12.19 -22.49
CA VAL A 223 2.06 -12.04 -22.18
C VAL A 223 2.42 -13.17 -21.23
N GLU A 224 3.30 -14.06 -21.69
CA GLU A 224 3.94 -15.04 -20.82
C GLU A 224 5.06 -14.32 -20.08
N ILE A 225 4.79 -13.91 -18.85
CA ILE A 225 5.80 -13.36 -17.97
C ILE A 225 6.47 -14.54 -17.28
N ASN A 226 7.79 -14.64 -17.36
CA ASN A 226 8.57 -15.60 -16.56
C ASN A 226 8.84 -14.95 -15.20
N PHE A 227 8.13 -15.39 -14.17
CA PHE A 227 8.15 -14.76 -12.85
C PHE A 227 9.36 -15.15 -11.99
N GLY A 228 10.22 -16.05 -12.48
CA GLY A 228 11.29 -16.60 -11.65
C GLY A 228 12.36 -15.60 -11.26
N GLU A 229 12.49 -14.51 -12.01
CA GLU A 229 13.48 -13.48 -11.77
C GLU A 229 12.84 -12.12 -11.47
N SER A 230 11.51 -12.00 -11.52
CA SER A 230 10.77 -10.75 -11.38
C SER A 230 9.65 -10.88 -10.34
N CYS A 231 9.67 -10.00 -9.35
CA CYS A 231 8.60 -9.86 -8.37
C CYS A 231 7.71 -8.69 -8.81
N ILE A 232 6.40 -8.91 -8.89
CA ILE A 232 5.44 -8.02 -9.58
C ILE A 232 4.45 -7.43 -8.57
N TYR A 233 4.11 -6.16 -8.76
CA TYR A 233 3.08 -5.42 -8.04
C TYR A 233 2.10 -4.82 -9.06
N LEU A 234 0.85 -5.30 -9.10
CA LEU A 234 -0.19 -4.79 -9.99
C LEU A 234 -1.31 -4.17 -9.16
N PHE A 235 -1.62 -2.90 -9.38
CA PHE A 235 -2.73 -2.20 -8.71
C PHE A 235 -4.08 -2.46 -9.40
N GLY A 236 -5.18 -2.25 -8.66
CA GLY A 236 -6.54 -2.45 -9.15
C GLY A 236 -6.92 -1.57 -10.36
N ASP A 237 -7.81 -2.09 -11.23
CA ASP A 237 -8.32 -1.42 -12.43
C ASP A 237 -9.34 -0.29 -12.11
N THR A 238 -9.77 -0.17 -10.85
CA THR A 238 -10.80 0.77 -10.39
C THR A 238 -10.17 1.97 -9.67
N PHE A 239 -10.55 3.17 -10.07
CA PHE A 239 -10.17 4.40 -9.38
C PHE A 239 -10.71 4.39 -7.93
N GLY A 240 -9.83 4.57 -6.94
CA GLY A 240 -10.11 4.40 -5.52
C GLY A 240 -9.87 2.99 -4.96
N GLN A 241 -9.23 2.10 -5.73
CA GLN A 241 -8.74 0.76 -5.31
C GLN A 241 -7.27 0.56 -5.69
N GLU A 242 -6.50 1.63 -5.87
CA GLU A 242 -5.12 1.54 -6.34
C GLU A 242 -4.18 0.88 -5.31
N ASP A 243 -4.60 0.82 -4.05
CA ASP A 243 -3.95 0.13 -2.93
C ASP A 243 -4.31 -1.37 -2.82
N GLU A 244 -5.27 -1.86 -3.61
CA GLU A 244 -5.47 -3.29 -3.83
C GLU A 244 -4.49 -3.79 -4.89
N ALA A 245 -3.79 -4.88 -4.59
CA ALA A 245 -2.78 -5.39 -5.50
C ALA A 245 -2.67 -6.91 -5.54
N TRP A 246 -2.21 -7.41 -6.68
CA TRP A 246 -1.64 -8.75 -6.78
C TRP A 246 -0.12 -8.67 -6.71
N CYS A 247 0.49 -9.53 -5.90
CA CYS A 247 1.94 -9.63 -5.79
C CYS A 247 2.47 -11.06 -5.85
N GLN A 248 3.70 -11.20 -6.34
CA GLN A 248 4.51 -12.40 -6.18
C GLN A 248 5.86 -12.02 -5.56
N GLY A 249 6.36 -12.84 -4.65
CA GLY A 249 7.59 -12.53 -3.94
C GLY A 249 8.19 -13.72 -3.20
N GLN A 250 9.39 -13.52 -2.69
CA GLN A 250 10.08 -14.53 -1.89
C GLN A 250 9.88 -14.28 -0.40
N VAL A 251 9.53 -15.32 0.36
CA VAL A 251 9.38 -15.25 1.82
C VAL A 251 10.75 -15.19 2.48
N LEU A 252 10.99 -14.13 3.24
CA LEU A 252 12.22 -13.89 4.00
C LEU A 252 12.08 -14.26 5.48
N GLY A 253 10.87 -14.16 6.02
CA GLY A 253 10.57 -14.39 7.43
C GLY A 253 9.13 -14.81 7.64
N ILE A 254 8.89 -15.61 8.68
CA ILE A 254 7.56 -16.03 9.11
C ILE A 254 7.46 -15.83 10.62
N SER A 255 6.39 -15.20 11.06
CA SER A 255 6.03 -15.07 12.47
C SER A 255 4.52 -15.22 12.66
N HIS A 256 4.07 -15.31 13.90
CA HIS A 256 2.66 -15.55 14.23
C HIS A 256 2.19 -14.55 15.27
N THR A 257 0.93 -14.16 15.17
CA THR A 257 0.24 -13.29 16.12
C THR A 257 -1.23 -13.67 16.17
N GLU A 258 -1.99 -12.93 16.97
CA GLU A 258 -3.44 -13.01 17.02
C GLU A 258 -4.04 -11.62 16.74
N PHE A 259 -5.25 -11.60 16.19
CA PHE A 259 -6.10 -10.43 16.05
C PHE A 259 -7.47 -10.74 16.65
N PHE A 260 -7.70 -10.31 17.91
CA PHE A 260 -8.98 -10.52 18.63
C PHE A 260 -9.53 -11.96 18.56
N GLY A 261 -8.68 -12.96 18.85
CA GLY A 261 -9.03 -14.38 18.76
C GLY A 261 -8.77 -15.02 17.40
N VAL A 262 -8.52 -14.23 16.35
CA VAL A 262 -8.22 -14.73 15.00
C VAL A 262 -6.72 -15.00 14.88
N PRO A 263 -6.27 -16.25 14.62
CA PRO A 263 -4.86 -16.55 14.42
C PRO A 263 -4.36 -15.96 13.10
N ILE A 264 -3.24 -15.25 13.14
CA ILE A 264 -2.65 -14.59 11.98
C ILE A 264 -1.21 -15.08 11.76
N THR A 265 -0.89 -15.43 10.52
CA THR A 265 0.47 -15.68 10.06
C THR A 265 1.00 -14.42 9.38
N LEU A 266 2.19 -13.99 9.77
CA LEU A 266 2.90 -12.83 9.21
C LEU A 266 4.04 -13.31 8.32
N PHE A 267 4.01 -12.92 7.07
CA PHE A 267 5.04 -13.22 6.07
C PHE A 267 5.81 -11.94 5.73
N ASP A 268 7.13 -11.95 5.88
CA ASP A 268 7.99 -10.88 5.40
C ASP A 268 8.39 -11.23 3.96
N VAL A 269 7.85 -10.53 2.96
CA VAL A 269 7.93 -10.90 1.54
C VAL A 269 8.70 -9.84 0.75
N ALA A 270 9.71 -10.26 -0.02
CA ALA A 270 10.37 -9.40 -1.00
C ALA A 270 9.57 -9.37 -2.31
N ILE A 271 8.95 -8.23 -2.65
CA ILE A 271 8.05 -8.03 -3.80
C ILE A 271 8.71 -7.28 -4.97
N LEU A 272 9.90 -6.69 -4.82
CA LEU A 272 10.69 -6.17 -5.96
C LEU A 272 12.11 -6.74 -5.88
N ARG A 273 12.58 -7.31 -6.99
CA ARG A 273 13.93 -7.88 -7.11
C ARG A 273 14.52 -7.71 -8.50
N GLU A 274 14.26 -6.57 -9.15
CA GLU A 274 15.03 -6.20 -10.34
C GLU A 274 16.53 -6.29 -10.02
N PRO A 275 17.38 -6.80 -10.92
CA PRO A 275 18.82 -6.81 -10.70
C PRO A 275 19.28 -5.36 -10.50
N ASN A 276 19.67 -5.03 -9.27
CA ASN A 276 20.10 -3.70 -8.78
C ASN A 276 19.01 -2.76 -8.20
N ALA A 277 17.75 -3.18 -8.06
CA ALA A 277 16.78 -2.44 -7.26
C ALA A 277 16.94 -2.76 -5.76
N GLU A 278 16.59 -1.80 -4.90
CA GLU A 278 16.50 -2.05 -3.46
C GLU A 278 15.35 -3.03 -3.21
N ALA A 279 15.58 -4.03 -2.36
CA ALA A 279 14.57 -5.04 -2.09
C ALA A 279 13.37 -4.39 -1.39
N PHE A 280 12.23 -4.39 -2.06
CA PHE A 280 10.98 -3.92 -1.48
C PHE A 280 10.36 -5.03 -0.64
N VAL A 281 10.59 -4.97 0.67
CA VAL A 281 10.08 -5.95 1.62
C VAL A 281 8.78 -5.42 2.25
N VAL A 282 7.73 -6.23 2.18
CA VAL A 282 6.41 -5.94 2.75
C VAL A 282 6.07 -7.03 3.76
N ARG A 283 5.62 -6.62 4.96
CA ARG A 283 5.02 -7.56 5.91
C ARG A 283 3.57 -7.81 5.56
N VAL A 284 3.26 -9.02 5.12
CA VAL A 284 1.92 -9.46 4.72
C VAL A 284 1.30 -10.29 5.84
N ALA A 285 0.16 -9.85 6.36
CA ALA A 285 -0.64 -10.59 7.33
C ALA A 285 -1.73 -11.39 6.64
N ALA A 286 -1.88 -12.67 6.99
CA ALA A 286 -2.93 -13.55 6.49
C ALA A 286 -3.57 -14.32 7.64
N VAL A 287 -4.88 -14.53 7.60
CA VAL A 287 -5.55 -15.44 8.53
C VAL A 287 -4.94 -16.83 8.39
N SER A 288 -4.45 -17.39 9.50
CA SER A 288 -3.79 -18.69 9.49
C SER A 288 -4.76 -19.78 9.03
N ASN A 289 -4.33 -20.57 8.06
CA ASN A 289 -5.09 -21.71 7.55
C ASN A 289 -4.13 -22.84 7.12
N GLU A 290 -4.69 -23.99 6.77
CA GLU A 290 -3.87 -25.15 6.37
C GLU A 290 -2.97 -24.85 5.17
N GLN A 291 -3.45 -24.08 4.19
CA GLN A 291 -2.71 -23.76 2.96
C GLN A 291 -1.48 -22.89 3.25
N ASN A 292 -1.65 -21.78 3.98
CA ASN A 292 -0.55 -20.86 4.27
C ASN A 292 0.38 -21.38 5.39
N SER A 293 -0.04 -22.36 6.19
CA SER A 293 0.82 -23.05 7.16
C SER A 293 1.94 -23.88 6.51
N GLN A 294 1.80 -24.23 5.23
CA GLN A 294 2.80 -25.01 4.49
C GLN A 294 3.91 -24.15 3.90
N ILE A 295 3.73 -22.83 3.84
CA ILE A 295 4.71 -21.89 3.29
C ILE A 295 5.91 -21.84 4.23
N GLN A 296 7.12 -21.97 3.67
CA GLN A 296 8.38 -21.90 4.38
C GLN A 296 9.18 -20.66 3.98
N VAL A 297 10.14 -20.28 4.84
CA VAL A 297 11.13 -19.26 4.48
C VAL A 297 11.91 -19.75 3.25
N GLN A 298 12.17 -18.83 2.32
CA GLN A 298 12.70 -19.03 0.97
C GLN A 298 11.71 -19.51 -0.09
N ASP A 299 10.49 -19.93 0.29
CA ASP A 299 9.45 -20.23 -0.70
C ASP A 299 9.04 -18.96 -1.45
N TYR A 300 8.57 -19.16 -2.67
CA TYR A 300 7.89 -18.13 -3.43
C TYR A 300 6.40 -18.22 -3.14
N ILE A 301 5.77 -17.06 -3.02
CA ILE A 301 4.32 -16.94 -2.82
C ILE A 301 3.72 -16.02 -3.86
N GLN A 302 2.44 -16.20 -4.13
CA GLN A 302 1.59 -15.21 -4.78
C GLN A 302 0.46 -14.83 -3.83
N ALA A 303 0.00 -13.58 -3.88
CA ALA A 303 -1.03 -13.09 -3.00
C ALA A 303 -1.84 -11.95 -3.63
N ASN A 304 -3.14 -11.91 -3.38
CA ASN A 304 -3.92 -10.68 -3.49
C ASN A 304 -3.89 -9.99 -2.13
N ILE A 305 -3.44 -8.75 -2.13
CA ILE A 305 -3.17 -7.98 -0.93
C ILE A 305 -3.86 -6.62 -0.97
N TRP A 306 -4.18 -6.11 0.21
CA TRP A 306 -4.46 -4.70 0.44
C TRP A 306 -3.20 -4.06 1.03
N LEU A 307 -2.49 -3.26 0.23
CA LEU A 307 -1.21 -2.65 0.60
C LEU A 307 -1.43 -1.40 1.45
N GLN A 308 -0.69 -1.32 2.54
CA GLN A 308 -0.75 -0.24 3.51
C GLN A 308 0.64 0.37 3.70
N VAL A 309 0.65 1.63 4.11
CA VAL A 309 1.85 2.40 4.40
C VAL A 309 1.69 3.18 5.69
N ALA A 310 2.77 3.29 6.46
CA ALA A 310 2.87 4.16 7.62
C ALA A 310 4.16 4.98 7.56
N ILE A 311 4.05 6.27 7.85
CA ILE A 311 5.17 7.22 7.88
C ILE A 311 5.29 7.79 9.29
N TYR A 312 6.31 7.33 10.03
CA TYR A 312 6.55 7.69 11.43
C TYR A 312 7.66 8.73 11.56
N ALA A 313 7.53 9.69 12.48
CA ALA A 313 8.59 10.67 12.75
C ALA A 313 9.94 10.04 13.12
N GLU A 314 9.92 9.00 13.95
CA GLU A 314 11.12 8.30 14.44
C GLU A 314 11.96 7.69 13.33
N ASN A 315 11.31 7.25 12.24
CA ASN A 315 12.00 6.62 11.11
C ASN A 315 12.55 7.64 10.10
N GLN A 316 12.27 8.94 10.27
CA GLN A 316 12.77 9.96 9.35
C GLN A 316 14.21 10.42 9.65
N GLN A 317 14.81 9.96 10.75
CA GLN A 317 16.15 10.39 11.19
C GLN A 317 17.32 9.71 10.45
N ALA A 318 17.03 8.88 9.43
CA ALA A 318 18.04 8.26 8.57
C ALA A 318 18.33 9.04 7.27
N LEU A 319 17.77 10.26 7.11
CA LEU A 319 17.98 11.14 5.95
C LEU A 319 19.10 12.16 6.17
#